data_AF-A0A2R6NKZ2-F1
#
_entry.id   AF-A0A2R6NKZ2-F1
#
_cell.length_a   1.000
_cell.length_b   1.000
_cell.length_c   1.000
_cell.angle_alpha   90.00
_cell.angle_beta   90.00
_cell.angle_gamma   90.00
#
_symmetry.space_group_name_H-M   'P 1'
#
loop_
_entity.id
_entity.type
_entity.pdbx_description
1 polymer ?
#
loop_
_entity_poly.entity_id
_entity_poly.type
_entity_poly.pdbx_seq_one_letter_code
_entity_poly.pdbx_strand_id
1 'polypeptide(L)'
;MALHALVQCTAKILLDEQQEQTAFDSDWEFVHSLAQLGMEDRARSGWLGNSEPDRATWKKAYEVYCQAFQNPTSEPDKNKLARILKRPIRKEVLDYLFNYDAFLRGLGRMSLNLEAHGGVYVLHSHMNHACTPNISVRHLDQRTSLSRINAIAKTDIQPGEELFITYVNPELSLEQRRQHLLEWGFGTCKCSRCVSEEQDATRTPAAKDPAADDLERELKAGLGVL
;
A
#
# COMPACT_ATOMS: atom_id res chain seq x y z
N MET A 1 8.66 -1.97 3.93
CA MET A 1 8.67 -1.97 2.44
C MET A 1 8.26 -0.63 1.84
N ALA A 2 7.25 0.08 2.37
CA ALA A 2 6.77 1.36 1.81
C ALA A 2 7.87 2.42 1.57
N LEU A 3 8.77 2.64 2.53
CA LEU A 3 9.90 3.57 2.36
C LEU A 3 10.83 3.15 1.20
N HIS A 4 11.10 1.85 1.05
CA HIS A 4 11.94 1.36 -0.04
C HIS A 4 11.28 1.61 -1.39
N ALA A 5 9.99 1.29 -1.54
CA ALA A 5 9.25 1.57 -2.76
C ALA A 5 9.20 3.07 -3.08
N LEU A 6 9.01 3.92 -2.06
CA LEU A 6 9.03 5.37 -2.22
C LEU A 6 10.38 5.84 -2.75
N VAL A 7 11.48 5.33 -2.19
CA VAL A 7 12.85 5.61 -2.63
C VAL A 7 13.04 5.19 -4.09
N GLN A 8 12.58 3.99 -4.50
CA GLN A 8 12.69 3.54 -5.89
C GLN A 8 11.90 4.42 -6.85
N CYS A 9 10.64 4.73 -6.52
CA CYS A 9 9.80 5.63 -7.32
C CYS A 9 10.42 7.03 -7.42
N THR A 10 10.95 7.57 -6.33
CA THR A 10 11.62 8.87 -6.29
C THR A 10 12.85 8.88 -7.18
N ALA A 11 13.71 7.86 -7.07
CA ALA A 11 14.88 7.71 -7.92
C ALA A 11 14.49 7.65 -9.40
N LYS A 12 13.45 6.90 -9.73
CA LYS A 12 12.93 6.78 -11.09
C LYS A 12 12.44 8.12 -11.64
N ILE A 13 11.57 8.83 -10.93
CA ILE A 13 11.06 10.15 -11.32
C ILE A 13 12.22 11.14 -11.54
N LEU A 14 13.19 11.18 -10.62
CA LEU A 14 14.34 12.06 -10.74
C LEU A 14 15.25 11.70 -11.92
N LEU A 15 15.39 10.42 -12.25
CA LEU A 15 16.13 9.98 -13.43
C LEU A 15 15.38 10.31 -14.72
N ASP A 16 14.06 10.16 -14.74
CA ASP A 16 13.23 10.45 -15.90
C ASP A 16 13.18 11.98 -16.17
N GLU A 17 13.22 12.82 -15.13
CA GLU A 17 13.46 14.28 -15.24
C GLU A 17 14.76 14.63 -15.98
N GLN A 18 15.74 13.72 -16.00
CA GLN A 18 17.02 13.92 -16.70
C GLN A 18 17.01 13.38 -18.15
N GLN A 19 15.93 12.71 -18.56
CA GLN A 19 15.79 12.05 -19.85
C GLN A 19 14.84 12.82 -20.79
N GLU A 20 14.06 12.10 -21.61
CA GLU A 20 13.06 12.64 -22.52
C GLU A 20 11.75 12.92 -21.79
N GLN A 21 11.05 13.98 -22.21
CA GLN A 21 9.83 14.45 -21.57
C GLN A 21 8.74 13.36 -21.50
N THR A 22 8.64 12.52 -22.53
CA THR A 22 7.64 11.44 -22.62
C THR A 22 7.80 10.36 -21.55
N ALA A 23 9.03 10.00 -21.20
CA ALA A 23 9.30 9.03 -20.15
C ALA A 23 8.89 9.58 -18.79
N PHE A 24 9.27 10.83 -18.51
CA PHE A 24 8.83 11.52 -17.31
C PHE A 24 7.30 11.59 -17.24
N ASP A 25 6.63 12.04 -18.31
CA ASP A 25 5.18 12.27 -18.28
C ASP A 25 4.43 10.97 -17.95
N SER A 26 4.83 9.85 -18.55
CA SER A 26 4.23 8.54 -18.29
C SER A 26 4.40 8.09 -16.84
N ASP A 27 5.61 8.18 -16.28
CA ASP A 27 5.88 7.74 -14.91
C ASP A 27 5.29 8.71 -13.88
N TRP A 28 5.27 9.99 -14.20
CA TRP A 28 4.65 11.03 -13.40
C TRP A 28 3.14 10.85 -13.33
N GLU A 29 2.47 10.63 -14.47
CA GLU A 29 1.04 10.33 -14.54
C GLU A 29 0.70 9.08 -13.72
N PHE A 30 1.47 8.01 -13.89
CA PHE A 30 1.28 6.78 -13.12
C PHE A 30 1.38 7.03 -11.60
N VAL A 31 2.42 7.71 -11.14
CA VAL A 31 2.59 7.99 -9.71
C VAL A 31 1.47 8.87 -9.15
N HIS A 32 0.88 9.73 -9.99
CA HIS A 32 -0.28 10.57 -9.63
C HIS A 32 -1.61 9.82 -9.66
N SER A 33 -1.71 8.73 -10.42
CA SER A 33 -2.94 7.93 -10.49
C SER A 33 -3.09 6.96 -9.32
N LEU A 34 -2.00 6.63 -8.63
CA LEU A 34 -2.00 5.72 -7.48
C LEU A 34 -2.89 6.24 -6.33
N ALA A 35 -3.62 5.32 -5.69
CA ALA A 35 -4.40 5.61 -4.50
C ALA A 35 -3.51 6.22 -3.40
N GLN A 36 -3.97 7.29 -2.75
CA GLN A 36 -3.16 7.99 -1.77
C GLN A 36 -3.95 8.39 -0.54
N LEU A 37 -3.32 8.21 0.62
CA LEU A 37 -3.78 8.67 1.92
C LEU A 37 -2.52 8.96 2.74
N GLY A 38 -2.42 10.14 3.37
CA GLY A 38 -1.24 10.48 4.17
C GLY A 38 -1.07 9.55 5.37
N MET A 39 0.17 9.35 5.84
CA MET A 39 0.40 8.51 7.04
C MET A 39 -0.34 9.04 8.28
N GLU A 40 -0.50 10.35 8.43
CA GLU A 40 -1.33 10.95 9.49
C GLU A 40 -2.82 10.65 9.31
N ASP A 41 -3.34 10.73 8.07
CA ASP A 41 -4.74 10.41 7.78
C ASP A 41 -5.03 8.92 8.01
N ARG A 42 -4.08 8.05 7.61
CA ARG A 42 -4.13 6.62 7.91
C ARG A 42 -4.16 6.39 9.41
N ALA A 43 -3.29 7.03 10.19
CA ALA A 43 -3.31 6.89 11.65
C ALA A 43 -4.67 7.29 12.26
N ARG A 44 -5.35 8.30 11.71
CA ARG A 44 -6.70 8.73 12.15
C ARG A 44 -7.81 7.76 11.81
N SER A 45 -7.61 6.83 10.86
CA SER A 45 -8.66 5.88 10.46
C SER A 45 -8.94 4.80 11.51
N GLY A 46 -8.19 4.79 12.62
CA GLY A 46 -8.38 3.82 13.70
C GLY A 46 -7.75 2.46 13.43
N TRP A 47 -7.00 2.29 12.33
CA TRP A 47 -6.28 1.04 12.04
C TRP A 47 -5.19 0.72 13.07
N LEU A 48 -4.63 1.75 13.73
CA LEU A 48 -3.69 1.58 14.84
C LEU A 48 -4.40 1.23 16.17
N GLY A 49 -5.73 1.13 16.19
CA GLY A 49 -6.50 0.97 17.42
C GLY A 49 -6.19 2.12 18.39
N ASN A 50 -5.68 1.77 19.57
CA ASN A 50 -5.28 2.72 20.62
C ASN A 50 -3.81 3.13 20.55
N SER A 51 -3.05 2.66 19.56
CA SER A 51 -1.64 3.00 19.41
C SER A 51 -1.45 4.32 18.67
N GLU A 52 -0.51 5.13 19.15
CA GLU A 52 -0.07 6.33 18.43
C GLU A 52 0.93 5.96 17.32
N PRO A 53 0.91 6.66 16.18
CA PRO A 53 1.92 6.46 15.15
C PRO A 53 3.30 6.93 15.65
N ASP A 54 4.34 6.20 15.26
CA ASP A 54 5.74 6.55 15.53
C ASP A 54 6.23 7.67 14.60
N ARG A 55 5.83 8.90 14.94
CA ARG A 55 6.22 10.12 14.23
C ARG A 55 7.73 10.40 14.30
N ALA A 56 8.41 9.92 15.33
CA ALA A 56 9.86 10.07 15.45
C ALA A 56 10.58 9.25 14.37
N THR A 57 10.14 8.01 14.14
CA THR A 57 10.65 7.18 13.05
C THR A 57 10.34 7.79 11.69
N TRP A 58 9.15 8.36 11.47
CA TRP A 58 8.83 9.03 10.20
C TRP A 58 9.74 10.23 9.93
N LYS A 59 9.98 11.06 10.96
CA LYS A 59 10.88 12.21 10.85
C LYS A 59 12.31 11.78 10.52
N LYS A 60 12.83 10.76 11.21
CA LYS A 60 14.17 10.21 10.93
C LYS A 60 14.25 9.62 9.52
N ALA A 61 13.21 8.92 9.06
CA ALA A 61 13.16 8.39 7.70
C ALA A 61 13.18 9.50 6.65
N TYR A 62 12.44 10.60 6.88
CA TYR A 62 12.45 11.78 6.03
C TYR A 62 13.83 12.45 5.96
N GLU A 63 14.51 12.62 7.10
CA GLU A 63 15.86 13.18 7.15
C GLU A 63 16.84 12.38 6.29
N VAL A 64 16.84 11.05 6.43
CA VAL A 64 17.70 10.17 5.64
C VAL A 64 17.30 10.15 4.15
N TYR A 65 16.01 10.23 3.86
CA TYR A 65 15.49 10.33 2.49
C TYR A 65 15.96 11.62 1.79
N CYS A 66 15.89 12.78 2.46
CA CYS A 66 16.42 14.04 1.92
C CYS A 66 17.95 14.03 1.82
N GLN A 67 18.66 13.39 2.77
CA GLN A 67 20.11 13.20 2.66
C GLN A 67 20.48 12.38 1.43
N ALA A 68 19.72 11.33 1.09
CA ALA A 68 20.02 10.50 -0.08
C ALA A 68 19.84 11.24 -1.41
N PHE A 69 18.81 12.07 -1.54
CA PHE A 69 18.41 12.64 -2.83
C PHE A 69 18.68 14.13 -3.02
N GLN A 70 18.89 14.90 -1.94
CA GLN A 70 19.13 16.34 -2.02
C GLN A 70 20.48 16.72 -1.42
N ASN A 71 20.79 16.21 -0.22
CA ASN A 71 21.93 16.68 0.56
C ASN A 71 22.80 15.52 1.09
N PRO A 72 23.50 14.76 0.21
CA PRO A 72 24.37 13.70 0.66
C PRO A 72 25.44 14.21 1.62
N THR A 73 25.75 13.42 2.65
CA THR A 73 26.66 13.85 3.71
C THR A 73 28.14 13.73 3.31
N SER A 74 28.47 12.81 2.40
CA SER A 74 29.84 12.58 1.92
C SER A 74 30.13 13.33 0.62
N GLU A 75 31.34 13.88 0.47
CA GLU A 75 31.78 14.50 -0.79
C GLU A 75 31.72 13.56 -2.00
N PRO A 76 32.10 12.27 -1.91
CA PRO A 76 31.91 11.31 -3.00
C PRO A 76 30.45 11.20 -3.47
N ASP A 77 29.49 11.15 -2.54
CA ASP A 77 28.08 11.02 -2.87
C ASP A 77 27.48 12.31 -3.45
N LYS A 78 27.90 13.48 -2.94
CA LYS A 78 27.53 14.78 -3.53
C LYS A 78 27.98 14.85 -4.99
N ASN A 79 29.23 14.47 -5.26
CA ASN A 79 29.77 14.44 -6.61
C ASN A 79 29.03 13.42 -7.50
N LYS A 80 28.66 12.25 -6.96
CA LYS A 80 27.89 11.25 -7.69
C LYS A 80 26.49 11.76 -8.04
N LEU A 81 25.78 12.36 -7.08
CA LEU A 81 24.44 12.92 -7.28
C LEU A 81 24.45 14.05 -8.32
N ALA A 82 25.40 14.98 -8.24
CA ALA A 82 25.55 16.06 -9.21
C ALA A 82 25.86 15.55 -10.64
N ARG A 83 26.51 14.39 -10.77
CA ARG A 83 26.75 13.75 -12.08
C ARG A 83 25.51 13.07 -12.65
N ILE A 84 24.58 12.63 -11.79
CA ILE A 84 23.31 12.02 -12.18
C ILE A 84 22.30 13.12 -12.54
N LEU A 85 22.11 14.11 -11.66
CA LEU A 85 21.15 15.20 -11.83
C LEU A 85 21.83 16.43 -12.45
N LYS A 86 22.11 16.37 -13.75
CA LYS A 86 22.81 17.42 -14.50
C LYS A 86 21.94 18.65 -14.80
N ARG A 87 20.63 18.45 -14.96
CA ARG A 87 19.63 19.48 -15.24
C ARG A 87 18.89 19.83 -13.95
N PRO A 88 18.55 21.11 -13.73
CA PRO A 88 17.69 21.50 -12.62
C PRO A 88 16.36 20.73 -12.66
N ILE A 89 15.93 20.21 -11.51
CA ILE A 89 14.63 19.55 -11.34
C ILE A 89 13.54 20.62 -11.20
N ARG A 90 12.36 20.38 -11.78
CA ARG A 90 11.24 21.31 -11.65
C ARG A 90 10.82 21.47 -10.19
N LYS A 91 10.48 22.70 -9.81
CA LYS A 91 10.06 23.03 -8.43
C LYS A 91 8.85 22.19 -7.99
N GLU A 92 7.89 21.97 -8.89
CA GLU A 92 6.70 21.14 -8.62
C GLU A 92 7.08 19.69 -8.23
N VAL A 93 8.08 19.11 -8.89
CA VAL A 93 8.58 17.77 -8.60
C VAL A 93 9.30 17.75 -7.26
N LEU A 94 10.13 18.76 -6.98
CA LEU A 94 10.81 18.88 -5.68
C LEU A 94 9.82 19.03 -4.52
N ASP A 95 8.83 19.90 -4.65
CA ASP A 95 7.80 20.13 -3.63
C ASP A 95 6.99 18.85 -3.37
N TYR A 96 6.66 18.12 -4.44
CA TYR A 96 5.91 16.88 -4.36
C TYR A 96 6.70 15.71 -3.75
N LEU A 97 8.01 15.66 -3.95
CA LEU A 97 8.84 14.56 -3.45
C LEU A 97 9.45 14.83 -2.07
N PHE A 98 9.78 16.08 -1.76
CA PHE A 98 10.66 16.44 -0.64
C PHE A 98 10.06 17.37 0.40
N ASN A 99 8.81 17.82 0.26
CA ASN A 99 8.10 18.40 1.41
C ASN A 99 7.77 17.29 2.43
N TYR A 100 7.80 17.57 3.74
CA TYR A 100 7.54 16.55 4.77
C TYR A 100 6.13 15.94 4.66
N ASP A 101 5.10 16.76 4.44
CA ASP A 101 3.73 16.24 4.25
C ASP A 101 3.63 15.44 2.96
N ALA A 102 4.37 15.85 1.92
CA ALA A 102 4.43 15.11 0.66
C ALA A 102 5.16 13.77 0.81
N PHE A 103 6.21 13.71 1.62
CA PHE A 103 6.87 12.46 2.02
C PHE A 103 5.92 11.53 2.78
N LEU A 104 5.15 12.05 3.75
CA LEU A 104 4.14 11.24 4.45
C LEU A 104 3.02 10.76 3.51
N ARG A 105 2.60 11.57 2.54
CA ARG A 105 1.68 11.14 1.47
C ARG A 105 2.31 10.06 0.58
N GLY A 106 3.58 10.21 0.22
CA GLY A 106 4.33 9.24 -0.55
C GLY A 106 4.44 7.89 0.17
N LEU A 107 4.74 7.90 1.47
CA LEU A 107 4.77 6.69 2.29
C LEU A 107 3.41 5.99 2.31
N GLY A 108 2.33 6.75 2.56
CA GLY A 108 0.98 6.20 2.59
C GLY A 108 0.53 5.67 1.24
N ARG A 109 0.84 6.37 0.14
CA ARG A 109 0.63 5.88 -1.23
C ARG A 109 1.31 4.54 -1.45
N MET A 110 2.60 4.41 -1.08
CA MET A 110 3.28 3.12 -1.24
C MET A 110 2.65 2.04 -0.37
N SER A 111 2.26 2.34 0.87
CA SER A 111 1.55 1.38 1.72
C SER A 111 0.25 0.87 1.14
N LEU A 112 -0.51 1.70 0.41
CA LEU A 112 -1.78 1.30 -0.21
C LEU A 112 -1.59 0.51 -1.51
N ASN A 113 -0.51 0.73 -2.25
CA ASN A 113 -0.39 0.20 -3.62
C ASN A 113 0.61 -0.94 -3.76
N LEU A 114 1.40 -1.22 -2.72
CA LEU A 114 2.36 -2.33 -2.72
C LEU A 114 1.64 -3.68 -2.67
N GLU A 115 1.97 -4.55 -3.62
CA GLU A 115 1.67 -5.97 -3.51
C GLU A 115 2.53 -6.59 -2.39
N ALA A 116 2.08 -7.70 -1.79
CA ALA A 116 2.69 -8.33 -0.62
C ALA A 116 4.20 -8.66 -0.78
N HIS A 117 4.70 -8.86 -2.00
CA HIS A 117 6.11 -9.13 -2.27
C HIS A 117 6.93 -7.85 -2.53
N GLY A 118 6.32 -6.67 -2.47
CA GLY A 118 6.99 -5.38 -2.55
C GLY A 118 7.03 -4.73 -3.93
N GLY A 119 6.32 -5.29 -4.91
CA GLY A 119 6.17 -4.68 -6.24
C GLY A 119 5.01 -3.69 -6.31
N VAL A 120 5.14 -2.66 -7.15
CA VAL A 120 4.05 -1.75 -7.53
C VAL A 120 3.74 -2.01 -9.00
N TYR A 121 2.50 -2.37 -9.31
CA TYR A 121 2.10 -2.78 -10.65
C TYR A 121 0.89 -1.97 -11.10
N VAL A 122 0.99 -1.32 -12.25
CA VAL A 122 -0.03 -0.39 -12.77
C VAL A 122 -1.45 -0.96 -12.66
N LEU A 123 -1.70 -2.15 -13.23
CA LEU A 123 -3.05 -2.72 -13.21
C LEU A 123 -3.51 -3.15 -11.81
N HIS A 124 -2.62 -3.74 -11.00
CA HIS A 124 -2.95 -4.19 -9.64
C HIS A 124 -3.35 -3.02 -8.74
N SER A 125 -2.59 -1.92 -8.81
CA SER A 125 -2.80 -0.73 -7.98
C SER A 125 -4.14 -0.03 -8.25
N HIS A 126 -4.84 -0.38 -9.33
CA HIS A 126 -6.16 0.17 -9.68
C HIS A 126 -7.29 -0.86 -9.53
N MET A 127 -7.04 -2.06 -8.96
CA MET A 127 -8.09 -3.03 -8.68
C MET A 127 -8.71 -2.78 -7.30
N ASN A 128 -10.03 -2.67 -7.26
CA ASN A 128 -10.77 -2.42 -6.02
C ASN A 128 -10.94 -3.67 -5.16
N HIS A 129 -11.35 -3.44 -3.92
CA HIS A 129 -11.62 -4.50 -2.95
C HIS A 129 -13.02 -5.11 -3.09
N ALA A 130 -13.11 -6.43 -3.01
CA ALA A 130 -14.31 -7.13 -2.54
C ALA A 130 -13.92 -8.28 -1.59
N CYS A 131 -14.72 -8.53 -0.54
CA CYS A 131 -14.51 -9.67 0.36
C CYS A 131 -14.77 -11.03 -0.32
N THR A 132 -15.43 -11.02 -1.48
CA THR A 132 -15.57 -12.16 -2.40
C THR A 132 -15.01 -11.73 -3.77
N PRO A 133 -13.68 -11.73 -3.97
CA PRO A 133 -13.08 -11.25 -5.19
C PRO A 133 -13.30 -12.24 -6.35
N ASN A 134 -13.44 -11.73 -7.58
CA ASN A 134 -13.50 -12.52 -8.81
C ASN A 134 -12.12 -12.78 -9.43
N ILE A 135 -11.06 -12.12 -8.93
CA ILE A 135 -9.67 -12.37 -9.32
C ILE A 135 -8.81 -12.73 -8.10
N SER A 136 -7.79 -13.54 -8.35
CA SER A 136 -6.68 -13.78 -7.42
C SER A 136 -5.36 -13.34 -8.03
N VAL A 137 -4.54 -12.64 -7.24
CA VAL A 137 -3.20 -12.20 -7.65
C VAL A 137 -2.18 -13.19 -7.11
N ARG A 138 -1.32 -13.74 -7.99
CA ARG A 138 -0.38 -14.82 -7.66
C ARG A 138 0.99 -14.63 -8.30
N HIS A 139 2.01 -15.11 -7.60
CA HIS A 139 3.36 -15.30 -8.12
C HIS A 139 3.53 -16.77 -8.52
N LEU A 140 3.28 -17.08 -9.80
CA LEU A 140 3.36 -18.46 -10.29
C LEU A 140 4.79 -18.93 -10.54
N ASP A 141 5.73 -18.01 -10.79
CA ASP A 141 7.15 -18.29 -10.94
C ASP A 141 7.95 -17.57 -9.86
N GLN A 142 8.53 -18.34 -8.93
CA GLN A 142 9.35 -17.82 -7.84
C GLN A 142 10.65 -17.16 -8.33
N ARG A 143 11.11 -17.47 -9.55
CA ARG A 143 12.30 -16.84 -10.16
C ARG A 143 12.01 -15.40 -10.63
N THR A 144 10.74 -15.06 -10.83
CA THR A 144 10.30 -13.74 -11.31
C THR A 144 9.31 -13.05 -10.38
N SER A 145 9.25 -13.45 -9.10
CA SER A 145 8.24 -13.02 -8.13
C SER A 145 8.25 -11.51 -7.80
N LEU A 146 9.25 -10.75 -8.27
CA LEU A 146 9.23 -9.28 -8.18
C LEU A 146 8.98 -8.59 -9.51
N SER A 147 9.10 -9.33 -10.63
CA SER A 147 9.00 -8.77 -11.98
C SER A 147 7.64 -9.01 -12.63
N ARG A 148 6.86 -9.97 -12.11
CA ARG A 148 5.57 -10.34 -12.71
C ARG A 148 4.61 -10.92 -11.67
N ILE A 149 3.39 -10.39 -11.69
CA ILE A 149 2.22 -10.97 -11.05
C ILE A 149 1.29 -11.62 -12.08
N ASN A 150 0.47 -12.56 -11.63
CA ASN A 150 -0.56 -13.22 -12.43
C ASN A 150 -1.91 -12.92 -11.83
N ALA A 151 -2.82 -12.34 -12.61
CA ALA A 151 -4.22 -12.18 -12.24
C ALA A 151 -5.01 -13.36 -12.80
N ILE A 152 -5.55 -14.20 -11.91
CA ILE A 152 -6.25 -15.44 -12.27
C ILE A 152 -7.72 -15.29 -11.88
N ALA A 153 -8.62 -15.44 -12.85
CA ALA A 153 -10.05 -15.45 -12.62
C ALA A 153 -10.44 -16.60 -11.68
N LYS A 154 -11.30 -16.29 -10.71
CA LYS A 154 -11.88 -17.26 -9.76
C LYS A 154 -13.28 -17.70 -10.13
N THR A 155 -13.92 -16.94 -11.01
CA THR A 155 -15.26 -17.15 -11.54
C THR A 155 -15.27 -16.77 -13.02
N ASP A 156 -16.34 -17.08 -13.73
CA ASP A 156 -16.58 -16.48 -15.04
C ASP A 156 -16.73 -14.96 -14.86
N ILE A 157 -16.20 -14.18 -15.82
CA ILE A 157 -16.21 -12.72 -15.81
C ILE A 157 -16.75 -12.24 -17.15
N GLN A 158 -17.83 -11.47 -17.11
CA GLN A 158 -18.47 -10.93 -18.33
C GLN A 158 -17.85 -9.57 -18.74
N PRO A 159 -17.91 -9.20 -20.03
CA PRO A 159 -17.48 -7.88 -20.47
C PRO A 159 -18.20 -6.75 -19.72
N GLY A 160 -17.42 -5.82 -19.17
CA GLY A 160 -17.94 -4.69 -18.38
C GLY A 160 -18.06 -4.97 -16.88
N GLU A 161 -17.81 -6.19 -16.41
CA GLU A 161 -17.71 -6.47 -14.97
C GLU A 161 -16.40 -5.93 -14.40
N GLU A 162 -16.50 -5.33 -13.21
CA GLU A 162 -15.34 -4.84 -12.48
C GLU A 162 -14.50 -6.00 -11.92
N LEU A 163 -13.18 -5.82 -11.95
CA LEU A 163 -12.22 -6.78 -11.43
C LEU A 163 -11.89 -6.44 -9.97
N PHE A 164 -12.21 -7.35 -9.06
CA PHE A 164 -11.98 -7.19 -7.63
C PHE A 164 -10.90 -8.14 -7.12
N ILE A 165 -10.05 -7.61 -6.25
CA ILE A 165 -9.12 -8.35 -5.41
C ILE A 165 -9.54 -8.24 -3.94
N THR A 166 -8.89 -8.98 -3.04
CA THR A 166 -9.11 -8.81 -1.59
C THR A 166 -7.89 -8.14 -0.95
N TYR A 167 -8.12 -7.12 -0.13
CA TYR A 167 -7.09 -6.38 0.59
C TYR A 167 -6.83 -6.96 1.99
N VAL A 168 -7.73 -7.83 2.45
CA VAL A 168 -7.72 -8.46 3.77
C VAL A 168 -7.87 -9.96 3.63
N ASN A 169 -7.56 -10.71 4.69
CA ASN A 169 -7.82 -12.15 4.72
C ASN A 169 -9.35 -12.38 4.64
N PRO A 170 -9.86 -13.08 3.60
CA PRO A 170 -11.29 -13.35 3.45
C PRO A 170 -11.85 -14.33 4.49
N GLU A 171 -11.00 -15.04 5.24
CA GLU A 171 -11.42 -15.98 6.29
C GLU A 171 -11.84 -15.29 7.58
N LEU A 172 -11.46 -14.02 7.76
CA LEU A 172 -11.81 -13.21 8.93
C LEU A 172 -13.33 -12.94 9.02
N SER A 173 -13.81 -12.66 10.23
CA SER A 173 -15.20 -12.28 10.48
C SER A 173 -15.58 -10.95 9.79
N LEU A 174 -16.88 -10.66 9.64
CA LEU A 174 -17.35 -9.39 9.08
C LEU A 174 -16.73 -8.17 9.78
N GLU A 175 -16.74 -8.20 11.12
CA GLU A 175 -16.21 -7.13 11.97
C GLU A 175 -14.71 -6.96 11.75
N GLN A 176 -13.95 -8.06 11.83
CA GLN A 176 -12.50 -8.04 11.61
C GLN A 176 -12.15 -7.52 10.22
N ARG A 177 -12.82 -8.00 9.14
CA ARG A 177 -12.58 -7.51 7.78
C ARG A 177 -12.84 -6.01 7.68
N ARG A 178 -13.96 -5.51 8.23
CA ARG A 178 -14.27 -4.07 8.21
C ARG A 178 -13.27 -3.25 9.02
N GLN A 179 -12.79 -3.77 10.16
CA GLN A 179 -11.76 -3.12 10.98
C GLN A 179 -10.42 -3.02 10.23
N HIS A 180 -9.96 -4.11 9.61
CA HIS A 180 -8.73 -4.09 8.81
C HIS A 180 -8.85 -3.15 7.60
N LEU A 181 -10.02 -3.06 6.96
CA LEU A 181 -10.23 -2.19 5.81
C LEU A 181 -10.21 -0.69 6.14
N LEU A 182 -10.28 -0.30 7.42
CA LEU A 182 -10.18 1.11 7.81
C LEU A 182 -8.87 1.77 7.39
N GLU A 183 -7.76 1.01 7.30
CA GLU A 183 -6.46 1.57 6.88
C GLU A 183 -6.46 2.08 5.42
N TRP A 184 -7.43 1.65 4.63
CA TRP A 184 -7.58 1.95 3.20
C TRP A 184 -8.38 3.24 2.94
N GLY A 185 -9.06 3.77 3.96
CA GLY A 185 -9.69 5.09 3.90
C GLY A 185 -10.93 5.24 3.01
N PHE A 186 -11.47 4.15 2.44
CA PHE A 186 -12.70 4.20 1.64
C PHE A 186 -13.99 3.99 2.47
N GLY A 187 -13.86 3.88 3.80
CA GLY A 187 -14.98 3.67 4.72
C GLY A 187 -15.42 2.21 4.83
N THR A 188 -16.65 1.99 5.31
CA THR A 188 -17.17 0.64 5.55
C THR A 188 -17.40 -0.11 4.23
N CYS A 189 -16.81 -1.29 4.10
CA CYS A 189 -17.05 -2.17 2.95
C CYS A 189 -18.54 -2.56 2.82
N LYS A 190 -19.09 -2.32 1.63
CA LYS A 190 -20.47 -2.63 1.23
C LYS A 190 -20.55 -3.65 0.09
N CYS A 191 -19.54 -4.50 -0.06
CA CYS A 191 -19.62 -5.62 -1.02
C CYS A 191 -20.77 -6.58 -0.65
N SER A 192 -21.22 -7.38 -1.62
CA SER A 192 -22.36 -8.30 -1.47
C SER A 192 -22.27 -9.20 -0.24
N ARG A 193 -21.08 -9.78 0.02
CA ARG A 193 -20.83 -10.61 1.22
C ARG A 193 -21.02 -9.83 2.52
N CYS A 194 -20.44 -8.63 2.62
CA CYS A 194 -20.56 -7.81 3.83
C CYS A 194 -22.01 -7.37 4.10
N VAL A 195 -22.77 -7.08 3.05
CA VAL A 195 -24.19 -6.71 3.17
C VAL A 195 -25.03 -7.91 3.61
N SER A 196 -24.78 -9.10 3.05
CA SER A 196 -25.48 -10.33 3.44
C SER A 196 -25.20 -10.69 4.91
N GLU A 197 -23.93 -10.75 5.31
CA GLU A 197 -23.54 -11.09 6.69
C GLU A 197 -24.08 -10.08 7.72
N GLU A 198 -24.14 -8.79 7.37
CA GLU A 198 -24.76 -7.75 8.21
C GLU A 198 -26.26 -7.99 8.40
N GLN A 199 -26.97 -8.39 7.33
CA GLN A 199 -28.39 -8.73 7.42
C GLN A 199 -28.64 -9.98 8.27
N ASP A 200 -27.82 -11.02 8.10
CA ASP A 200 -27.96 -12.27 8.86
C ASP A 200 -27.72 -12.06 10.36
N ALA A 201 -26.71 -11.26 10.73
CA ALA A 201 -26.45 -10.90 12.12
C ALA A 201 -27.62 -10.14 12.78
N THR A 202 -28.33 -9.29 12.03
CA THR A 202 -29.52 -8.58 12.56
C THR A 202 -30.74 -9.49 12.73
N ARG A 203 -30.82 -10.61 12.00
CA ARG A 203 -31.92 -11.58 12.07
C ARG A 203 -31.73 -12.62 13.18
N THR A 204 -30.52 -12.81 13.68
CA THR A 204 -30.22 -13.80 14.72
C THR A 204 -29.33 -13.18 15.81
N PRO A 205 -29.90 -12.71 16.94
CA PRO A 205 -29.11 -12.25 18.07
C PRO A 205 -28.27 -13.42 18.61
N ALA A 206 -26.95 -13.23 18.71
CA ALA A 206 -25.97 -14.29 18.91
C ALA A 206 -26.19 -15.11 20.20
N ALA A 207 -26.11 -16.44 20.07
CA ALA A 207 -25.68 -17.34 21.14
C ALA A 207 -24.14 -17.23 21.30
N LYS A 208 -23.64 -17.53 22.50
CA LYS A 208 -22.28 -17.26 23.02
C LYS A 208 -21.11 -17.48 22.04
N ASP A 209 -20.13 -16.60 22.22
CA ASP A 209 -18.97 -16.28 21.37
C ASP A 209 -17.89 -17.38 21.27
N PRO A 210 -17.58 -17.90 20.06
CA PRO A 210 -16.47 -18.82 19.80
C PRO A 210 -15.09 -18.15 19.69
N ALA A 211 -14.99 -16.82 19.78
CA ALA A 211 -13.72 -16.08 19.68
C ALA A 211 -12.73 -16.35 20.83
N ALA A 212 -13.21 -16.82 21.98
CA ALA A 212 -12.35 -17.18 23.11
C ALA A 212 -11.45 -18.39 22.80
N ASP A 213 -11.92 -19.34 21.99
CA ASP A 213 -11.18 -20.55 21.64
C ASP A 213 -10.09 -20.29 20.58
N ASP A 214 -10.27 -19.25 19.75
CA ASP A 214 -9.32 -18.91 18.67
C ASP A 214 -8.09 -18.16 19.21
N LEU A 215 -8.30 -17.27 20.18
CA LEU A 215 -7.21 -16.55 20.87
C LEU A 215 -6.30 -17.51 21.66
N GLU A 216 -6.88 -18.52 22.32
CA GLU A 216 -6.12 -19.55 23.03
C GLU A 216 -5.26 -20.38 22.07
N ARG A 217 -5.77 -20.65 20.85
CA ARG A 217 -5.05 -21.43 19.84
C ARG A 217 -3.91 -20.64 19.21
N GLU A 218 -4.10 -19.35 18.93
CA GLU A 218 -3.05 -18.45 18.44
C GLU A 218 -1.95 -18.20 19.48
N LEU A 219 -2.31 -18.03 20.76
CA LEU A 219 -1.36 -17.88 21.86
C LEU A 219 -0.48 -19.12 22.05
N LYS A 220 -1.05 -20.33 21.97
CA LYS A 220 -0.30 -21.60 22.07
C LYS A 220 0.66 -21.80 20.89
N ALA A 221 0.24 -21.45 19.67
CA ALA A 221 1.08 -21.54 18.48
C ALA A 221 2.24 -20.53 18.50
N GLY A 222 2.03 -19.31 19.00
CA GLY A 222 3.07 -18.28 19.10
C GLY A 222 4.10 -18.50 20.22
N LEU A 223 3.72 -19.21 21.29
CA LEU A 223 4.60 -19.50 22.44
C LEU A 223 5.33 -20.85 22.34
N GLY A 224 5.08 -21.63 21.28
CA GLY A 224 5.74 -22.93 21.07
C GLY A 224 5.41 -23.98 22.14
N VAL A 225 4.28 -23.84 22.82
CA VAL A 225 3.80 -24.79 23.82
C VAL A 225 2.75 -25.67 23.15
N LEU A 226 3.21 -26.77 22.54
CA LEU A 226 2.40 -27.95 22.30
C LEU A 226 2.59 -28.93 23.46
#